data_AF-H9G668-F1
#
_entry.id   AF-H9G668-F1
#
_cell.length_a   1.000
_cell.length_b   1.000
_cell.length_c   1.000
_cell.angle_alpha   90.00
_cell.angle_beta   90.00
_cell.angle_gamma   90.00
#
_symmetry.space_group_name_H-M   'P 1'
#
loop_
_entity.id
_entity.type
_entity.pdbx_description
1 polymer ?
#
loop_
_entity_poly.entity_id
_entity_poly.type
_entity_poly.pdbx_seq_one_letter_code
_entity_poly.pdbx_strand_id
1 'polypeptide(L)'
;MPRGRQGSRSDFHMQIHAKQGRRVRGEARSSASSPRGSSSSCFRLSMAASSLRPPLVVVLGATGTGKSRLALQLALRLGGELLSADSMQVYKGLDIITNKASPQEQQLCRHHMLSFVDPLVSNYTIVDFRNKAATIIEDIFAARKIPIVVGGTNYYIESLLWKVLIDTEEKSPGSAVDRKTELEKLSGQELHQRLSHVDPEMASKLHPHDKRKVARSLQIFEETGIPHSELLRQQHEEEGGGPLGGPLKYPNPCIFWLHAEQAVLEERLEQRVEAMLQAGLLEELRSFHWRHNQQKVAENRQDYQHGIFQSIGFKEFHQFLLTEGQCPEEESQQLLEKGIEALKIVTKRYARRQNKWVRNRFLRRPGPNVPPVYGLDVSDLSKWEEKVLEPAVGIVESFLQGRTPAAEPIKVPRDPLEEDKRSCHPCEACQRVIIGDREWKAHLKSKSHHFHLKKLRQQSSASPKTSLDNGTKWTEEEEEAGIGTPELA
;
A
#
# COMPACT_ATOMS: atom_id res chain seq x y z
N MET A 1 61.35 27.20 0.63
CA MET A 1 61.86 28.51 0.21
C MET A 1 61.79 28.62 -1.31
N PRO A 2 61.30 29.74 -1.87
CA PRO A 2 60.52 29.76 -3.12
C PRO A 2 61.11 30.66 -4.23
N ARG A 3 60.57 30.57 -5.45
CA ARG A 3 60.40 31.63 -6.49
C ARG A 3 59.28 31.16 -7.42
N GLY A 4 58.24 31.89 -7.84
CA GLY A 4 57.90 33.32 -7.80
C GLY A 4 57.55 33.82 -9.21
N ARG A 5 56.27 34.23 -9.43
CA ARG A 5 55.70 35.23 -10.40
C ARG A 5 54.31 34.77 -10.87
N GLN A 6 53.19 35.41 -10.49
CA GLN A 6 52.63 36.75 -10.79
C GLN A 6 51.80 36.83 -12.09
N GLY A 7 50.57 37.34 -11.96
CA GLY A 7 49.64 37.77 -13.03
C GLY A 7 48.16 37.61 -12.63
N SER A 8 47.61 38.51 -11.78
CA SER A 8 46.64 39.58 -12.12
C SER A 8 45.22 39.08 -12.52
N ARG A 9 44.25 39.09 -11.61
CA ARG A 9 43.23 40.15 -11.36
C ARG A 9 42.30 40.44 -12.55
N SER A 10 41.03 40.03 -12.41
CA SER A 10 39.88 40.77 -12.93
C SER A 10 38.64 40.48 -12.07
N ASP A 11 38.41 41.38 -11.11
CA ASP A 11 37.14 41.56 -10.41
C ASP A 11 36.11 42.13 -11.41
N PHE A 12 34.92 41.53 -11.47
CA PHE A 12 33.74 42.16 -12.06
C PHE A 12 32.66 42.30 -10.99
N HIS A 13 32.61 43.50 -10.42
CA HIS A 13 31.52 44.02 -9.60
C HIS A 13 30.70 44.91 -10.54
N MET A 14 29.40 44.66 -10.72
CA MET A 14 28.50 45.65 -11.31
C MET A 14 27.21 45.76 -10.48
N GLN A 15 26.98 47.00 -10.05
CA GLN A 15 25.91 47.46 -9.19
C GLN A 15 24.56 47.61 -9.94
N ILE A 16 23.50 47.32 -9.19
CA ILE A 16 22.24 48.09 -8.98
C ILE A 16 21.46 48.57 -10.23
N HIS A 17 20.19 48.14 -10.31
CA HIS A 17 19.05 49.07 -10.44
C HIS A 17 17.74 48.45 -9.92
N ALA A 18 17.30 48.95 -8.77
CA ALA A 18 15.91 48.88 -8.32
C ALA A 18 15.08 49.96 -9.03
N LYS A 19 13.87 49.63 -9.49
CA LYS A 19 12.84 50.61 -9.84
C LYS A 19 11.50 50.19 -9.25
N GLN A 20 11.09 50.96 -8.24
CA GLN A 20 9.71 51.08 -7.77
C GLN A 20 8.87 51.83 -8.83
N GLY A 21 7.64 51.38 -9.06
CA GLY A 21 6.69 51.99 -9.99
C GLY A 21 5.27 51.99 -9.44
N ARG A 22 4.87 53.15 -8.93
CA ARG A 22 3.59 53.60 -8.36
C ARG A 22 2.29 53.04 -8.98
N ARG A 23 1.33 52.81 -8.06
CA ARG A 23 -0.14 52.89 -8.20
C ARG A 23 -0.59 54.13 -9.01
N VAL A 24 -1.56 53.92 -9.89
CA VAL A 24 -2.52 54.96 -10.32
C VAL A 24 -3.94 54.38 -10.26
N ARG A 25 -4.83 55.11 -9.57
CA ARG A 25 -6.28 54.92 -9.54
C ARG A 25 -6.90 55.45 -10.84
N GLY A 26 -7.92 54.76 -11.36
CA GLY A 26 -8.79 55.28 -12.41
C GLY A 26 -10.21 54.77 -12.20
N GLU A 27 -11.12 55.70 -11.98
CA GLU A 27 -12.54 55.51 -11.72
C GLU A 27 -13.36 55.13 -12.98
N ALA A 28 -14.58 54.69 -12.69
CA ALA A 28 -15.63 54.20 -13.56
C ALA A 28 -16.03 55.12 -14.72
N ARG A 29 -16.51 54.51 -15.82
CA ARG A 29 -17.63 55.03 -16.63
C ARG A 29 -18.41 53.88 -17.28
N SER A 30 -19.71 53.99 -17.12
CA SER A 30 -20.81 53.16 -17.63
C SER A 30 -21.18 53.49 -19.08
N SER A 31 -21.55 52.49 -19.88
CA SER A 31 -22.58 52.60 -20.91
C SER A 31 -23.12 51.22 -21.30
N ALA A 32 -24.39 51.20 -21.68
CA ALA A 32 -25.26 50.03 -21.80
C ALA A 32 -25.49 49.57 -23.26
N SER A 33 -26.18 48.41 -23.34
CA SER A 33 -27.03 47.86 -24.43
C SER A 33 -26.46 46.95 -25.54
N SER A 34 -26.50 45.61 -25.30
CA SER A 34 -27.32 44.53 -25.96
C SER A 34 -27.41 44.34 -27.50
N PRO A 35 -27.87 43.17 -28.02
CA PRO A 35 -27.48 41.76 -27.77
C PRO A 35 -27.43 40.88 -29.07
N ARG A 36 -26.97 39.61 -28.97
CA ARG A 36 -27.19 38.38 -29.82
C ARG A 36 -25.92 37.50 -29.73
N GLY A 37 -25.90 36.19 -29.51
CA GLY A 37 -26.89 35.13 -29.29
C GLY A 37 -26.15 33.80 -29.05
N SER A 38 -26.92 32.76 -28.71
CA SER A 38 -26.60 31.32 -28.78
C SER A 38 -25.75 30.64 -27.69
N SER A 39 -26.50 30.10 -26.71
CA SER A 39 -26.34 28.81 -26.05
C SER A 39 -24.94 28.17 -25.94
N SER A 40 -24.41 28.19 -24.73
CA SER A 40 -23.71 27.06 -24.14
C SER A 40 -24.02 27.11 -22.65
N SER A 41 -24.96 26.28 -22.18
CA SER A 41 -25.31 26.21 -20.76
C SER A 41 -24.15 25.60 -19.99
N CYS A 42 -23.17 26.43 -19.67
CA CYS A 42 -22.21 26.14 -18.63
C CYS A 42 -22.98 26.28 -17.31
N PHE A 43 -23.56 25.18 -16.84
CA PHE A 43 -24.09 25.07 -15.48
C PHE A 43 -22.90 25.22 -14.52
N ARG A 44 -22.48 26.46 -14.26
CA ARG A 44 -21.76 26.79 -13.04
C ARG A 44 -22.80 26.65 -11.94
N LEU A 45 -22.76 25.55 -11.20
CA LEU A 45 -23.47 25.48 -9.93
C LEU A 45 -23.04 26.70 -9.13
N SER A 46 -23.97 27.63 -8.96
CA SER A 46 -23.88 28.67 -7.95
C SER A 46 -23.80 27.93 -6.62
N MET A 47 -22.59 27.80 -6.07
CA MET A 47 -22.39 27.34 -4.71
C MET A 47 -22.98 28.40 -3.79
N ALA A 48 -24.28 28.28 -3.53
CA ALA A 48 -24.86 28.82 -2.32
C ALA A 48 -23.96 28.35 -1.17
N ALA A 49 -23.47 29.30 -0.38
CA ALA A 49 -22.48 29.07 0.65
C ALA A 49 -22.95 28.02 1.66
N SER A 50 -22.67 26.75 1.38
CA SER A 50 -22.71 25.70 2.38
C SER A 50 -21.48 25.91 3.27
N SER A 51 -21.71 26.10 4.55
CA SER A 51 -20.68 26.14 5.60
C SER A 51 -19.98 24.78 5.81
N LEU A 52 -20.20 23.83 4.89
CA LEU A 52 -19.72 22.47 4.97
C LEU A 52 -18.36 22.36 4.27
N ARG A 53 -17.37 21.85 5.01
CA ARG A 53 -16.06 21.51 4.46
C ARG A 53 -16.25 20.48 3.33
N PRO A 54 -15.59 20.63 2.17
CA PRO A 54 -15.65 19.63 1.10
C PRO A 54 -15.26 18.23 1.61
N PRO A 55 -15.76 17.14 0.99
CA PRO A 55 -15.36 15.79 1.37
C PRO A 55 -13.91 15.50 0.95
N LEU A 56 -13.26 14.59 1.68
CA LEU A 56 -12.03 13.95 1.19
C LEU A 56 -12.44 12.78 0.30
N VAL A 57 -12.22 12.89 -1.01
CA VAL A 57 -12.55 11.81 -1.95
C VAL A 57 -11.37 10.87 -2.07
N VAL A 58 -11.62 9.57 -1.97
CA VAL A 58 -10.59 8.52 -2.07
C VAL A 58 -11.00 7.54 -3.16
N VAL A 59 -10.14 7.32 -4.15
CA VAL A 59 -10.37 6.36 -5.25
C VAL A 59 -9.45 5.16 -5.09
N LEU A 60 -10.02 4.03 -4.66
CA LEU A 60 -9.37 2.74 -4.45
C LEU A 60 -9.63 1.76 -5.60
N GLY A 61 -8.78 0.75 -5.70
CA GLY A 61 -8.95 -0.34 -6.66
C GLY A 61 -7.61 -0.94 -7.12
N ALA A 62 -7.68 -2.12 -7.71
CA ALA A 62 -6.51 -2.76 -8.29
C ALA A 62 -5.89 -1.91 -9.42
N THR A 63 -4.62 -2.13 -9.73
CA THR A 63 -4.03 -1.61 -10.98
C THR A 63 -4.85 -2.09 -12.19
N GLY A 64 -4.97 -1.26 -13.23
CA GLY A 64 -5.79 -1.56 -14.42
C GLY A 64 -7.31 -1.28 -14.30
N THR A 65 -7.83 -0.85 -13.14
CA THR A 65 -9.28 -0.56 -12.98
C THR A 65 -9.72 0.84 -13.42
N GLY A 66 -8.80 1.70 -13.89
CA GLY A 66 -9.16 3.06 -14.34
C GLY A 66 -9.24 4.12 -13.23
N LYS A 67 -8.59 3.89 -12.07
CA LYS A 67 -8.56 4.85 -10.96
C LYS A 67 -8.18 6.28 -11.37
N SER A 68 -7.07 6.45 -12.10
CA SER A 68 -6.60 7.77 -12.54
C SER A 68 -7.61 8.46 -13.46
N ARG A 69 -8.26 7.69 -14.36
CA ARG A 69 -9.32 8.19 -15.25
C ARG A 69 -10.50 8.74 -14.45
N LEU A 70 -11.01 7.97 -13.47
CA LEU A 70 -12.13 8.44 -12.64
C LEU A 70 -11.72 9.66 -11.82
N ALA A 71 -10.55 9.63 -11.18
CA ALA A 71 -10.09 10.72 -10.34
C ALA A 71 -9.95 12.02 -11.13
N LEU A 72 -9.37 11.97 -12.34
CA LEU A 72 -9.26 13.11 -13.24
C LEU A 72 -10.64 13.65 -13.67
N GLN A 73 -11.56 12.77 -14.06
CA GLN A 73 -12.90 13.19 -14.45
C GLN A 73 -13.68 13.84 -13.29
N LEU A 74 -13.56 13.30 -12.07
CA LEU A 74 -14.13 13.91 -10.87
C LEU A 74 -13.51 15.28 -10.59
N ALA A 75 -12.18 15.41 -10.71
CA ALA A 75 -11.48 16.66 -10.50
C ALA A 75 -11.94 17.76 -11.48
N LEU A 76 -12.08 17.41 -12.77
CA LEU A 76 -12.53 18.31 -13.82
C LEU A 76 -13.98 18.75 -13.64
N ARG A 77 -14.87 17.83 -13.21
CA ARG A 77 -16.29 18.15 -13.03
C ARG A 77 -16.60 18.91 -11.75
N LEU A 78 -15.91 18.58 -10.66
CA LEU A 78 -16.25 19.04 -9.31
C LEU A 78 -15.26 20.07 -8.74
N GLY A 79 -14.25 20.48 -9.52
CA GLY A 79 -13.25 21.47 -9.07
C GLY A 79 -12.28 20.91 -8.03
N GLY A 80 -11.77 19.69 -8.27
CA GLY A 80 -10.84 19.01 -7.37
C GLY A 80 -9.37 19.15 -7.76
N GLU A 81 -8.49 18.74 -6.86
CA GLU A 81 -7.06 18.52 -7.13
C GLU A 81 -6.68 17.09 -6.75
N LEU A 82 -5.73 16.51 -7.49
CA LEU A 82 -5.36 15.10 -7.37
C LEU A 82 -4.16 14.92 -6.47
N LEU A 83 -4.22 13.95 -5.56
CA LEU A 83 -3.10 13.53 -4.73
C LEU A 83 -2.79 12.06 -4.98
N SER A 84 -1.60 11.77 -5.53
CA SER A 84 -1.17 10.39 -5.74
C SER A 84 -0.78 9.73 -4.42
N ALA A 85 -1.40 8.60 -4.12
CA ALA A 85 -1.09 7.72 -3.00
C ALA A 85 -0.49 6.40 -3.52
N ASP A 86 0.61 6.52 -4.27
CA ASP A 86 1.37 5.37 -4.78
C ASP A 86 2.85 5.47 -4.40
N SER A 87 3.35 4.45 -3.69
CA SER A 87 4.73 4.39 -3.19
C SER A 87 5.80 4.44 -4.28
N MET A 88 5.49 4.07 -5.52
CA MET A 88 6.46 4.11 -6.63
C MET A 88 6.37 5.42 -7.42
N GLN A 89 5.19 6.05 -7.48
CA GLN A 89 5.00 7.28 -8.27
C GLN A 89 5.60 8.55 -7.63
N VAL A 90 5.96 8.50 -6.34
CA VAL A 90 6.65 9.60 -5.66
C VAL A 90 8.06 9.82 -6.19
N TYR A 91 8.71 8.79 -6.73
CA TYR A 91 10.09 8.86 -7.23
C TYR A 91 10.17 9.49 -8.62
N LYS A 92 11.29 10.15 -8.94
CA LYS A 92 11.59 10.66 -10.28
C LYS A 92 11.95 9.53 -11.26
N GLY A 93 11.58 9.69 -12.53
CA GLY A 93 11.81 8.68 -13.57
C GLY A 93 10.95 7.42 -13.40
N LEU A 94 11.16 6.44 -14.27
CA LEU A 94 10.31 5.23 -14.35
C LEU A 94 8.82 5.58 -14.53
N ASP A 95 8.52 6.59 -15.34
CA ASP A 95 7.18 7.16 -15.53
C ASP A 95 6.24 6.17 -16.22
N ILE A 96 6.72 5.43 -17.22
CA ILE A 96 5.96 4.42 -17.97
C ILE A 96 5.69 3.23 -17.05
N ILE A 97 6.72 2.64 -16.46
CA ILE A 97 6.54 1.40 -15.67
C ILE A 97 5.74 1.63 -14.38
N THR A 98 5.90 2.79 -13.74
CA THR A 98 5.09 3.16 -12.57
C THR A 98 3.74 3.78 -12.94
N ASN A 99 3.46 3.91 -14.25
CA ASN A 99 2.19 4.37 -14.82
C ASN A 99 1.73 5.69 -14.20
N LYS A 100 2.63 6.68 -14.21
CA LYS A 100 2.32 8.03 -13.76
C LYS A 100 1.34 8.69 -14.73
N ALA A 101 0.65 9.71 -14.23
CA ALA A 101 -0.17 10.56 -15.08
C ALA A 101 0.71 11.19 -16.17
N SER A 102 0.24 11.16 -17.42
CA SER A 102 0.98 11.75 -18.54
C SER A 102 1.12 13.27 -18.37
N PRO A 103 2.09 13.93 -19.04
CA PRO A 103 2.19 15.39 -19.02
C PRO A 103 0.88 16.07 -19.44
N GLN A 104 0.15 15.49 -20.39
CA GLN A 104 -1.14 15.98 -20.86
C GLN A 104 -2.19 15.90 -19.74
N GLU A 105 -2.28 14.77 -19.03
CA GLU A 105 -3.19 14.62 -17.88
C GLU A 105 -2.83 15.58 -16.74
N GLN A 106 -1.54 15.80 -16.49
CA GLN A 106 -1.06 16.74 -15.48
C GLN A 106 -1.33 18.21 -15.83
N GLN A 107 -1.48 18.54 -17.11
CA GLN A 107 -1.90 19.88 -17.55
C GLN A 107 -3.40 20.12 -17.34
N LEU A 108 -4.23 19.07 -17.44
CA LEU A 108 -5.68 19.16 -17.25
C LEU A 108 -6.08 19.39 -15.79
N CYS A 109 -5.34 18.81 -14.85
CA CYS A 109 -5.61 18.95 -13.42
C CYS A 109 -4.29 18.93 -12.63
N ARG A 110 -4.22 19.73 -11.56
CA ARG A 110 -3.07 19.74 -10.66
C ARG A 110 -2.92 18.39 -9.97
N HIS A 111 -1.76 17.76 -10.15
CA HIS A 111 -1.38 16.54 -9.47
C HIS A 111 -0.31 16.83 -8.41
N HIS A 112 -0.53 16.28 -7.23
CA HIS A 112 0.39 16.33 -6.10
C HIS A 112 1.01 14.97 -5.85
N MET A 113 2.13 14.96 -5.14
CA MET A 113 2.85 13.75 -4.72
C MET A 113 3.35 12.85 -5.87
N LEU A 114 3.68 13.46 -7.02
CA LEU A 114 4.34 12.78 -8.15
C LEU A 114 5.78 13.26 -8.32
N SER A 115 6.71 12.35 -8.65
CA SER A 115 8.06 12.64 -9.15
C SER A 115 8.87 13.68 -8.36
N PHE A 116 8.85 13.63 -7.02
CA PHE A 116 9.58 14.57 -6.17
C PHE A 116 10.70 13.92 -5.34
N VAL A 117 10.69 12.60 -5.17
CA VAL A 117 11.74 11.84 -4.46
C VAL A 117 12.83 11.46 -5.44
N ASP A 118 14.09 11.65 -5.05
CA ASP A 118 15.23 11.23 -5.85
C ASP A 118 15.32 9.69 -5.93
N PRO A 119 15.62 9.08 -7.09
CA PRO A 119 15.70 7.62 -7.23
C PRO A 119 16.70 6.93 -6.30
N LEU A 120 17.73 7.64 -5.84
CA LEU A 120 18.77 7.09 -4.97
C LEU A 120 18.37 7.12 -3.49
N VAL A 121 17.31 7.84 -3.13
CA VAL A 121 16.76 7.84 -1.77
C VAL A 121 16.14 6.47 -1.49
N SER A 122 16.71 5.74 -0.53
CA SER A 122 16.27 4.39 -0.17
C SER A 122 15.25 4.35 0.97
N ASN A 123 15.15 5.44 1.75
CA ASN A 123 14.46 5.48 3.04
C ASN A 123 13.20 6.35 3.07
N TYR A 124 12.54 6.60 1.93
CA TYR A 124 11.26 7.31 1.94
C TYR A 124 10.16 6.47 2.61
N THR A 125 9.63 6.97 3.73
CA THR A 125 8.71 6.21 4.58
C THR A 125 7.26 6.65 4.43
N ILE A 126 6.35 5.87 5.04
CA ILE A 126 4.96 6.27 5.15
C ILE A 126 4.75 7.55 5.97
N VAL A 127 5.61 7.80 6.97
CA VAL A 127 5.52 9.01 7.82
C VAL A 127 5.83 10.25 6.98
N ASP A 128 6.89 10.18 6.18
CA ASP A 128 7.25 11.25 5.23
C ASP A 128 6.11 11.54 4.25
N PHE A 129 5.53 10.48 3.69
CA PHE A 129 4.35 10.59 2.82
C PHE A 129 3.18 11.26 3.53
N ARG A 130 2.80 10.74 4.70
CA ARG A 130 1.64 11.20 5.47
C ARG A 130 1.75 12.67 5.82
N ASN A 131 2.90 13.12 6.31
CA ASN A 131 3.10 14.51 6.74
C ASN A 131 3.00 15.48 5.56
N LYS A 132 3.67 15.14 4.46
CA LYS A 132 3.66 15.95 3.24
C LYS A 132 2.28 15.98 2.59
N ALA A 133 1.62 14.83 2.50
CA ALA A 133 0.29 14.71 1.92
C ALA A 133 -0.79 15.40 2.78
N ALA A 134 -0.73 15.28 4.11
CA ALA A 134 -1.66 15.95 5.00
C ALA A 134 -1.59 17.48 4.85
N THR A 135 -0.37 18.04 4.77
CA THR A 135 -0.18 19.48 4.51
C THR A 135 -0.84 19.91 3.20
N ILE A 136 -0.62 19.14 2.13
CA ILE A 136 -1.23 19.43 0.81
C ILE A 136 -2.76 19.33 0.85
N ILE A 137 -3.31 18.34 1.57
CA ILE A 137 -4.76 18.18 1.72
C ILE A 137 -5.37 19.40 2.42
N GLU A 138 -4.72 19.90 3.48
CA GLU A 138 -5.14 21.12 4.17
C GLU A 138 -5.08 22.35 3.25
N ASP A 139 -4.05 22.49 2.43
CA ASP A 139 -3.94 23.57 1.43
C ASP A 139 -5.08 23.51 0.40
N ILE A 140 -5.43 22.31 -0.09
CA ILE A 140 -6.53 22.12 -1.04
C ILE A 140 -7.87 22.51 -0.39
N PHE A 141 -8.08 22.11 0.87
CA PHE A 141 -9.27 22.51 1.62
C PHE A 141 -9.33 24.02 1.86
N ALA A 142 -8.20 24.66 2.20
CA ALA A 142 -8.11 26.12 2.38
C ALA A 142 -8.44 26.87 1.07
N ALA A 143 -8.07 26.29 -0.08
CA ALA A 143 -8.46 26.79 -1.41
C ALA A 143 -9.92 26.49 -1.80
N ARG A 144 -10.73 25.90 -0.90
CA ARG A 144 -12.12 25.46 -1.13
C ARG A 144 -12.28 24.49 -2.31
N LYS A 145 -11.27 23.67 -2.56
CA LYS A 145 -11.30 22.61 -3.57
C LYS A 145 -11.48 21.24 -2.92
N ILE A 146 -11.79 20.25 -3.75
CA ILE A 146 -11.96 18.86 -3.31
C ILE A 146 -10.62 18.12 -3.42
N PRO A 147 -10.02 17.66 -2.32
CA PRO A 147 -8.87 16.77 -2.38
C PRO A 147 -9.31 15.38 -2.82
N ILE A 148 -8.77 14.90 -3.94
CA ILE A 148 -9.05 13.58 -4.51
C ILE A 148 -7.79 12.73 -4.41
N VAL A 149 -7.75 11.86 -3.42
CA VAL A 149 -6.65 10.92 -3.19
C VAL A 149 -6.85 9.69 -4.08
N VAL A 150 -5.86 9.38 -4.90
CA VAL A 150 -5.91 8.26 -5.86
C VAL A 150 -4.64 7.43 -5.77
N GLY A 151 -4.74 6.11 -5.66
CA GLY A 151 -3.53 5.30 -5.57
C GLY A 151 -3.77 3.81 -5.39
N GLY A 152 -2.71 3.03 -5.64
CA GLY A 152 -2.69 1.59 -5.40
C GLY A 152 -2.08 1.18 -4.06
N THR A 153 -1.42 2.11 -3.36
CA THR A 153 -0.77 1.84 -2.08
C THR A 153 -1.76 2.07 -0.95
N ASN A 154 -2.62 1.09 -0.69
CA ASN A 154 -3.71 1.24 0.29
C ASN A 154 -3.23 1.63 1.70
N TYR A 155 -2.01 1.23 2.07
CA TYR A 155 -1.41 1.59 3.37
C TYR A 155 -1.15 3.10 3.48
N TYR A 156 -0.75 3.77 2.39
CA TYR A 156 -0.61 5.23 2.36
C TYR A 156 -1.95 5.92 2.58
N ILE A 157 -2.99 5.42 1.92
CA ILE A 157 -4.34 5.96 2.04
C ILE A 157 -4.86 5.79 3.47
N GLU A 158 -4.63 4.62 4.08
CA GLU A 158 -4.96 4.36 5.48
C GLU A 158 -4.31 5.39 6.44
N SER A 159 -3.04 5.73 6.23
CA SER A 159 -2.37 6.76 7.06
C SER A 159 -2.95 8.18 6.92
N LEU A 160 -3.68 8.44 5.83
CA LEU A 160 -4.38 9.71 5.61
C LEU A 160 -5.80 9.70 6.17
N LEU A 161 -6.46 8.54 6.21
CA LEU A 161 -7.83 8.42 6.71
C LEU A 161 -7.89 8.47 8.23
N TRP A 162 -6.98 7.77 8.92
CA TRP A 162 -7.03 7.63 10.38
C TRP A 162 -5.85 8.31 11.06
N LYS A 163 -6.08 8.82 12.28
CA LYS A 163 -5.01 9.21 13.20
C LYS A 163 -4.30 7.94 13.67
N VAL A 164 -3.00 7.87 13.38
CA VAL A 164 -2.14 6.79 13.83
C VAL A 164 -1.32 7.31 14.99
N LEU A 165 -1.49 6.72 16.17
CA LEU A 165 -0.83 7.15 17.40
C LEU A 165 0.67 6.84 17.44
N ILE A 166 1.16 5.98 16.54
CA ILE A 166 2.58 5.62 16.47
C ILE A 166 3.30 6.69 15.65
N ASP A 167 3.34 7.90 16.18
CA ASP A 167 4.25 8.95 15.75
C ASP A 167 5.52 8.87 16.58
N THR A 168 6.52 8.23 15.99
CA THR A 168 7.88 8.18 16.54
C THR A 168 8.63 9.42 16.05
N GLU A 169 8.02 10.60 16.25
CA GLU A 169 8.56 11.89 15.81
C GLU A 169 9.49 12.55 16.84
N GLU A 170 9.66 12.01 18.04
CA GLU A 170 10.71 12.49 18.93
C GLU A 170 12.07 11.87 18.58
N LYS A 171 12.62 12.27 17.42
CA LYS A 171 14.05 12.11 17.15
C LYS A 171 14.79 13.26 17.82
N SER A 172 15.46 12.94 18.93
CA SER A 172 16.72 13.60 19.25
C SER A 172 17.67 13.42 18.05
N PRO A 173 18.28 14.50 17.53
CA PRO A 173 19.17 14.42 16.39
C PRO A 173 20.51 13.79 16.85
N GLY A 174 20.61 12.47 16.76
CA GLY A 174 21.86 11.78 17.11
C GLY A 174 21.89 10.24 17.04
N SER A 175 20.76 9.52 17.17
CA SER A 175 20.79 8.05 17.37
C SER A 175 19.98 7.20 16.37
N ALA A 176 19.29 7.80 15.40
CA ALA A 176 18.32 7.07 14.57
C ALA A 176 18.91 6.32 13.36
N VAL A 177 20.23 6.38 13.14
CA VAL A 177 20.90 5.49 12.21
C VAL A 177 21.36 4.27 12.99
N ASP A 178 20.82 3.11 12.59
CA ASP A 178 21.33 1.74 12.73
C ASP A 178 20.54 0.75 13.61
N ARG A 179 19.60 1.16 14.48
CA ARG A 179 18.87 0.14 15.28
C ARG A 179 17.91 -0.74 14.49
N LYS A 180 17.15 -0.15 13.56
CA LYS A 180 16.28 -0.91 12.64
C LYS A 180 17.11 -1.87 11.77
N THR A 181 18.21 -1.38 11.22
CA THR A 181 19.12 -2.15 10.37
C THR A 181 19.80 -3.27 11.16
N GLU A 182 20.18 -3.03 12.41
CA GLU A 182 20.68 -4.03 13.36
C GLU A 182 19.66 -5.13 13.62
N LEU A 183 18.40 -4.76 13.92
CA LEU A 183 17.33 -5.74 14.15
C LEU A 183 17.05 -6.55 12.88
N GLU A 184 17.08 -5.94 11.70
CA GLU A 184 16.88 -6.64 10.43
C GLU A 184 18.01 -7.64 10.09
N LYS A 185 19.22 -7.49 10.67
CA LYS A 185 20.32 -8.47 10.55
C LYS A 185 20.06 -9.75 11.36
N LEU A 186 19.20 -9.69 12.38
CA LEU A 186 18.91 -10.85 13.23
C LEU A 186 18.03 -11.90 12.52
N SER A 187 18.07 -13.13 13.06
CA SER A 187 17.19 -14.20 12.59
C SER A 187 15.73 -13.90 12.96
N GLY A 188 14.79 -14.38 12.13
CA GLY A 188 13.35 -14.14 12.39
C GLY A 188 12.86 -14.82 13.67
N GLN A 189 13.47 -15.96 14.02
CA GLN A 189 13.18 -16.67 15.27
C GLN A 189 13.66 -15.89 16.48
N GLU A 190 14.87 -15.34 16.43
CA GLU A 190 15.41 -14.56 17.54
C GLU A 190 14.64 -13.26 17.75
N LEU A 191 14.27 -12.57 16.67
CA LEU A 191 13.38 -11.40 16.75
C LEU A 191 12.03 -11.76 17.38
N HIS A 192 11.45 -12.90 16.99
CA HIS A 192 10.15 -13.33 17.51
C HIS A 192 10.24 -13.73 18.99
N GLN A 193 11.31 -14.40 19.40
CA GLN A 193 11.58 -14.71 20.81
C GLN A 193 11.74 -13.43 21.64
N ARG A 194 12.51 -12.44 21.16
CA ARG A 194 12.61 -11.16 21.85
C ARG A 194 11.24 -10.48 21.98
N LEU A 195 10.44 -10.51 20.91
CA LEU A 195 9.10 -9.95 20.93
C LEU A 195 8.18 -10.70 21.89
N SER A 196 8.28 -12.02 22.02
CA SER A 196 7.42 -12.79 22.93
C SER A 196 7.66 -12.50 24.41
N HIS A 197 8.88 -12.07 24.78
CA HIS A 197 9.19 -11.66 26.15
C HIS A 197 8.64 -10.27 26.48
N VAL A 198 8.63 -9.39 25.48
CA VAL A 198 8.28 -7.96 25.63
C VAL A 198 6.77 -7.70 25.39
N ASP A 199 6.21 -8.33 24.37
CA ASP A 199 4.85 -8.14 23.89
C ASP A 199 4.28 -9.49 23.39
N PRO A 200 3.87 -10.38 24.32
CA PRO A 200 3.36 -11.71 23.99
C PRO A 200 2.09 -11.65 23.13
N GLU A 201 1.26 -10.62 23.31
CA GLU A 201 0.06 -10.43 22.52
C GLU A 201 0.40 -10.16 21.05
N MET A 202 1.37 -9.27 20.77
CA MET A 202 1.81 -9.01 19.40
C MET A 202 2.57 -10.19 18.80
N ALA A 203 3.38 -10.89 19.59
CA ALA A 203 4.10 -12.09 19.17
C ALA A 203 3.13 -13.21 18.73
N SER A 204 1.96 -13.34 19.36
CA SER A 204 0.94 -14.30 18.93
C SER A 204 0.34 -13.96 17.56
N LYS A 205 0.25 -12.67 17.22
CA LYS A 205 -0.36 -12.19 15.97
C LYS A 205 0.62 -12.15 14.79
N LEU A 206 1.91 -12.08 15.06
CA LEU A 206 2.96 -11.95 14.04
C LEU A 206 3.71 -13.26 13.84
N HIS A 207 3.74 -13.74 12.60
CA HIS A 207 4.52 -14.92 12.25
C HIS A 207 6.03 -14.60 12.31
N PRO A 208 6.91 -15.53 12.77
CA PRO A 208 8.36 -15.28 12.85
C PRO A 208 9.04 -14.92 11.52
N HIS A 209 8.44 -15.29 10.39
CA HIS A 209 8.96 -14.92 9.06
C HIS A 209 8.65 -13.46 8.68
N ASP A 210 7.73 -12.78 9.36
CA ASP A 210 7.41 -11.37 9.15
C ASP A 210 8.46 -10.46 9.82
N LYS A 211 9.75 -10.70 9.53
CA LYS A 211 10.91 -10.06 10.17
C LYS A 211 10.75 -8.54 10.33
N ARG A 212 10.32 -7.86 9.25
CA ARG A 212 10.15 -6.40 9.24
C ARG A 212 9.09 -5.92 10.24
N LYS A 213 7.97 -6.66 10.39
CA LYS A 213 6.92 -6.28 11.34
C LYS A 213 7.34 -6.58 12.77
N VAL A 214 8.00 -7.72 13.00
CA VAL A 214 8.52 -8.09 14.32
C VAL A 214 9.59 -7.09 14.77
N ALA A 215 10.53 -6.76 13.89
CA ALA A 215 11.55 -5.73 14.13
C ALA A 215 10.92 -4.36 14.40
N ARG A 216 9.87 -3.97 13.67
CA ARG A 216 9.16 -2.70 13.95
C ARG A 216 8.46 -2.70 15.31
N SER A 217 7.80 -3.80 15.69
CA SER A 217 7.17 -3.90 17.02
C SER A 217 8.19 -3.80 18.15
N LEU A 218 9.35 -4.46 18.00
CA LEU A 218 10.46 -4.34 18.94
C LEU A 218 11.01 -2.92 18.99
N GLN A 219 11.21 -2.29 17.83
CA GLN A 219 11.67 -0.92 17.75
C GLN A 219 10.72 0.04 18.48
N ILE A 220 9.41 -0.12 18.30
CA ILE A 220 8.40 0.69 18.98
C ILE A 220 8.53 0.54 20.50
N PHE A 221 8.71 -0.68 21.00
CA PHE A 221 8.93 -0.91 22.43
C PHE A 221 10.26 -0.31 22.92
N GLU A 222 11.36 -0.47 22.17
CA GLU A 222 12.66 0.13 22.53
C GLU A 222 12.60 1.67 22.57
N GLU A 223 11.81 2.29 21.68
CA GLU A 223 11.66 3.75 21.59
C GLU A 223 10.69 4.33 22.62
N THR A 224 9.59 3.63 22.91
CA THR A 224 8.50 4.15 23.76
C THR A 224 8.48 3.57 25.17
N GLY A 225 9.11 2.41 25.39
CA GLY A 225 8.96 1.60 26.60
C GLY A 225 7.59 0.91 26.74
N ILE A 226 6.66 1.12 25.79
CA ILE A 226 5.29 0.60 25.84
C ILE A 226 5.13 -0.52 24.80
N PRO A 227 4.52 -1.66 25.16
CA PRO A 227 4.24 -2.73 24.19
C PRO A 227 3.42 -2.21 23.00
N HIS A 228 3.75 -2.70 21.80
CA HIS A 228 3.07 -2.24 20.58
C HIS A 228 1.58 -2.63 20.56
N SER A 229 1.23 -3.79 21.13
CA SER A 229 -0.16 -4.21 21.34
C SER A 229 -0.97 -3.20 22.17
N GLU A 230 -0.37 -2.67 23.24
CA GLU A 230 -0.97 -1.69 24.13
C GLU A 230 -1.26 -0.37 23.41
N LEU A 231 -0.28 0.15 22.65
CA LEU A 231 -0.46 1.38 21.86
C LEU A 231 -1.59 1.25 20.82
N LEU A 232 -1.69 0.09 20.16
CA LEU A 232 -2.79 -0.17 19.24
C LEU A 232 -4.14 -0.29 19.94
N ARG A 233 -4.17 -0.82 21.17
CA ARG A 233 -5.41 -0.90 21.96
C ARG A 233 -5.87 0.51 22.34
N GLN A 234 -4.98 1.33 22.88
CA GLN A 234 -5.26 2.73 23.20
C GLN A 234 -5.79 3.47 21.98
N GLN A 235 -5.16 3.28 20.81
CA GLN A 235 -5.61 3.87 19.56
C GLN A 235 -7.04 3.48 19.17
N HIS A 236 -7.42 2.21 19.36
CA HIS A 236 -8.77 1.76 19.03
C HIS A 236 -9.82 2.25 20.04
N GLU A 237 -9.42 2.48 21.29
CA GLU A 237 -10.29 2.93 22.39
C GLU A 237 -10.49 4.45 22.43
N GLU A 238 -9.69 5.21 21.70
CA GLU A 238 -9.91 6.66 21.53
C GLU A 238 -11.31 6.98 21.00
N GLU A 239 -11.85 8.14 21.38
CA GLU A 239 -13.14 8.61 20.89
C GLU A 239 -13.11 8.77 19.37
N GLY A 240 -14.01 8.05 18.67
CA GLY A 240 -14.01 7.98 17.21
C GLY A 240 -13.12 6.87 16.62
N GLY A 241 -12.36 6.15 17.45
CA GLY A 241 -11.57 4.98 17.10
C GLY A 241 -12.41 3.77 16.67
N GLY A 242 -11.74 2.79 16.07
CA GLY A 242 -12.38 1.58 15.59
C GLY A 242 -11.38 0.48 15.21
N PRO A 243 -11.83 -0.66 14.67
CA PRO A 243 -10.97 -1.82 14.38
C PRO A 243 -9.92 -1.59 13.27
N LEU A 244 -9.95 -0.42 12.62
CA LEU A 244 -9.03 -0.02 11.55
C LEU A 244 -7.97 0.98 12.00
N GLY A 245 -8.15 1.63 13.15
CA GLY A 245 -7.24 2.63 13.67
C GLY A 245 -7.93 3.58 14.64
N GLY A 246 -7.29 4.72 14.87
CA GLY A 246 -7.80 5.79 15.71
C GLY A 246 -8.92 6.56 15.03
N PRO A 247 -9.31 7.73 15.55
CA PRO A 247 -10.34 8.55 14.92
C PRO A 247 -9.99 8.93 13.49
N LEU A 248 -11.02 9.10 12.65
CA LEU A 248 -10.87 9.64 11.31
C LEU A 248 -10.25 11.05 11.37
N LYS A 249 -9.25 11.31 10.53
CA LYS A 249 -8.60 12.62 10.43
C LYS A 249 -9.53 13.67 9.84
N TYR A 250 -10.41 13.25 8.95
CA TYR A 250 -11.35 14.11 8.24
C TYR A 250 -12.77 13.64 8.50
N PRO A 251 -13.74 14.56 8.71
CA PRO A 251 -15.09 14.20 9.13
C PRO A 251 -15.90 13.49 8.03
N ASN A 252 -15.67 13.85 6.76
CA ASN A 252 -16.48 13.42 5.62
C ASN A 252 -15.64 12.75 4.52
N PRO A 253 -15.05 11.56 4.76
CA PRO A 253 -14.39 10.79 3.71
C PRO A 253 -15.42 10.11 2.80
N CYS A 254 -15.23 10.25 1.48
CA CYS A 254 -16.01 9.55 0.46
C CYS A 254 -15.10 8.56 -0.26
N ILE A 255 -15.28 7.26 -0.02
CA ILE A 255 -14.39 6.22 -0.54
C ILE A 255 -15.07 5.47 -1.70
N PHE A 256 -14.46 5.51 -2.86
CA PHE A 256 -14.83 4.69 -4.01
C PHE A 256 -13.91 3.48 -4.11
N TRP A 257 -14.47 2.30 -4.35
CA TRP A 257 -13.73 1.10 -4.70
C TRP A 257 -14.13 0.61 -6.09
N LEU A 258 -13.20 0.75 -7.04
CA LEU A 258 -13.37 0.27 -8.40
C LEU A 258 -13.00 -1.21 -8.44
N HIS A 259 -13.96 -2.03 -8.85
CA HIS A 259 -13.78 -3.47 -8.99
C HIS A 259 -14.23 -3.94 -10.37
N ALA A 260 -13.58 -4.98 -10.86
CA ALA A 260 -13.92 -5.64 -12.12
C ALA A 260 -13.90 -7.15 -11.91
N GLU A 261 -14.59 -7.86 -12.79
CA GLU A 261 -14.42 -9.29 -12.94
C GLU A 261 -12.95 -9.66 -13.16
N GLN A 262 -12.51 -10.76 -12.53
CA GLN A 262 -11.10 -11.14 -12.53
C GLN A 262 -10.56 -11.41 -13.93
N ALA A 263 -11.31 -12.13 -14.78
CA ALA A 263 -10.88 -12.46 -16.14
C ALA A 263 -10.67 -11.20 -16.98
N VAL A 264 -11.65 -10.29 -16.95
CA VAL A 264 -11.61 -9.01 -17.64
C VAL A 264 -10.45 -8.14 -17.14
N LEU A 265 -10.21 -8.10 -15.83
CA LEU A 265 -9.09 -7.34 -15.27
C LEU A 265 -7.74 -7.91 -15.72
N GLU A 266 -7.60 -9.24 -15.75
CA GLU A 266 -6.34 -9.88 -16.16
C GLU A 266 -6.00 -9.61 -17.63
N GLU A 267 -7.00 -9.65 -18.52
CA GLU A 267 -6.83 -9.30 -19.93
C GLU A 267 -6.37 -7.85 -20.11
N ARG A 268 -7.00 -6.90 -19.40
CA ARG A 268 -6.61 -5.48 -19.44
C ARG A 268 -5.20 -5.25 -18.94
N LEU A 269 -4.76 -6.02 -17.93
CA LEU A 269 -3.41 -5.92 -17.41
C LEU A 269 -2.37 -6.39 -18.43
N GLU A 270 -2.68 -7.42 -19.21
CA GLU A 270 -1.82 -7.87 -20.31
C GLU A 270 -1.74 -6.82 -21.42
N GLN A 271 -2.89 -6.33 -21.89
CA GLN A 271 -2.95 -5.26 -22.90
C GLN A 271 -2.21 -4.00 -22.46
N ARG A 272 -2.26 -3.69 -21.16
CA ARG A 272 -1.52 -2.56 -20.58
C ARG A 272 -0.01 -2.77 -20.61
N VAL A 273 0.48 -3.99 -20.32
CA VAL A 273 1.91 -4.28 -20.43
C VAL A 273 2.37 -4.13 -21.89
N GLU A 274 1.54 -4.57 -22.84
CA GLU A 274 1.82 -4.37 -24.26
C GLU A 274 1.88 -2.89 -24.65
N ALA A 275 0.91 -2.10 -24.19
CA ALA A 275 0.90 -0.65 -24.42
C ALA A 275 2.12 0.04 -23.79
N MET A 276 2.63 -0.45 -22.64
CA MET A 276 3.86 0.08 -22.04
C MET A 276 5.08 -0.21 -22.92
N LEU A 277 5.18 -1.42 -23.49
CA LEU A 277 6.26 -1.77 -24.42
C LEU A 277 6.25 -0.85 -25.64
N GLN A 278 5.07 -0.63 -26.23
CA GLN A 278 4.88 0.28 -27.37
C GLN A 278 5.20 1.74 -27.01
N ALA A 279 4.99 2.15 -25.76
CA ALA A 279 5.30 3.49 -25.27
C ALA A 279 6.79 3.72 -24.97
N GLY A 280 7.65 2.71 -25.15
CA GLY A 280 9.10 2.82 -24.92
C GLY A 280 9.56 2.39 -23.52
N LEU A 281 8.89 1.39 -22.94
CA LEU A 281 9.28 0.84 -21.63
C LEU A 281 10.75 0.39 -21.59
N LEU A 282 11.24 -0.25 -22.65
CA LEU A 282 12.60 -0.78 -22.66
C LEU A 282 13.65 0.34 -22.62
N GLU A 283 13.42 1.42 -23.37
CA GLU A 283 14.25 2.61 -23.37
C GLU A 283 14.29 3.26 -21.98
N GLU A 284 13.14 3.34 -21.31
CA GLU A 284 13.04 3.84 -19.95
C GLU A 284 13.85 2.99 -18.96
N LEU A 285 13.71 1.66 -19.02
CA LEU A 285 14.42 0.73 -18.14
C LEU A 285 15.94 0.77 -18.38
N ARG A 286 16.38 0.81 -19.65
CA ARG A 286 17.80 0.96 -20.03
C ARG A 286 18.39 2.26 -19.50
N SER A 287 17.69 3.37 -19.75
CA SER A 287 18.09 4.70 -19.27
C SER A 287 18.21 4.73 -17.74
N PHE A 288 17.24 4.14 -17.04
CA PHE A 288 17.29 4.06 -15.58
C PHE A 288 18.43 3.16 -15.09
N HIS A 289 18.64 2.02 -15.73
CA HIS A 289 19.73 1.10 -15.42
C HIS A 289 21.09 1.80 -15.53
N TRP A 290 21.35 2.46 -16.66
CA TRP A 290 22.59 3.17 -16.92
C TRP A 290 22.88 4.25 -15.87
N ARG A 291 21.88 5.08 -15.54
CA ARG A 291 22.08 6.23 -14.63
C ARG A 291 22.18 5.85 -13.15
N HIS A 292 21.43 4.84 -12.70
CA HIS A 292 21.21 4.62 -11.27
C HIS A 292 21.54 3.21 -10.78
N ASN A 293 21.57 2.22 -11.67
CA ASN A 293 21.79 0.82 -11.29
C ASN A 293 23.21 0.34 -11.63
N GLN A 294 23.78 0.74 -12.76
CA GLN A 294 25.05 0.22 -13.26
C GLN A 294 26.20 0.33 -12.24
N GLN A 295 26.32 1.47 -11.58
CA GLN A 295 27.32 1.66 -10.54
C GLN A 295 27.06 0.74 -9.31
N LYS A 296 25.80 0.60 -8.89
CA LYS A 296 25.43 -0.29 -7.78
C LYS A 296 25.67 -1.76 -8.09
N VAL A 297 25.48 -2.15 -9.35
CA VAL A 297 25.80 -3.49 -9.87
C VAL A 297 27.30 -3.73 -9.76
N ALA A 298 28.12 -2.81 -10.27
CA ALA A 298 29.57 -2.91 -10.25
C ALA A 298 30.14 -3.00 -8.82
N GLU A 299 29.51 -2.31 -7.87
CA GLU A 299 29.87 -2.34 -6.45
C GLU A 299 29.26 -3.54 -5.69
N ASN A 300 28.49 -4.42 -6.34
CA ASN A 300 27.75 -5.52 -5.73
C ASN A 300 26.84 -5.08 -4.56
N ARG A 301 26.27 -3.89 -4.65
CA ARG A 301 25.40 -3.24 -3.65
C ARG A 301 23.95 -3.11 -4.12
N GLN A 302 23.50 -4.03 -4.99
CA GLN A 302 22.14 -3.99 -5.48
C GLN A 302 21.15 -4.33 -4.38
N ASP A 303 20.11 -3.51 -4.27
CA ASP A 303 19.08 -3.67 -3.25
C ASP A 303 17.69 -3.45 -3.86
N TYR A 304 17.03 -4.56 -4.19
CA TYR A 304 15.64 -4.58 -4.67
C TYR A 304 14.60 -4.53 -3.55
N GLN A 305 15.04 -4.37 -2.31
CA GLN A 305 14.17 -4.34 -1.14
C GLN A 305 13.84 -2.92 -0.68
N HIS A 306 14.52 -1.91 -1.24
CA HIS A 306 14.40 -0.50 -0.81
C HIS A 306 14.21 0.46 -1.98
N GLY A 307 13.62 1.61 -1.67
CA GLY A 307 13.43 2.70 -2.64
C GLY A 307 12.62 2.31 -3.88
N ILE A 308 12.93 3.00 -4.98
CA ILE A 308 12.33 2.81 -6.31
C ILE A 308 12.65 1.44 -6.93
N PHE A 309 13.72 0.77 -6.48
CA PHE A 309 14.14 -0.55 -6.99
C PHE A 309 13.15 -1.67 -6.64
N GLN A 310 12.22 -1.42 -5.72
CA GLN A 310 11.11 -2.34 -5.41
C GLN A 310 10.04 -2.40 -6.52
N SER A 311 10.06 -1.43 -7.44
CA SER A 311 9.06 -1.29 -8.50
C SER A 311 8.89 -2.59 -9.29
N ILE A 312 7.62 -2.88 -9.60
CA ILE A 312 7.27 -4.01 -10.47
C ILE A 312 7.67 -3.60 -11.89
N GLY A 313 8.52 -4.40 -12.54
CA GLY A 313 9.01 -4.21 -13.90
C GLY A 313 10.48 -3.86 -14.01
N PHE A 314 11.13 -3.31 -12.99
CA PHE A 314 12.58 -3.11 -13.07
C PHE A 314 13.35 -4.40 -12.74
N LYS A 315 13.00 -5.06 -11.63
CA LYS A 315 13.66 -6.30 -11.18
C LYS A 315 13.41 -7.49 -12.11
N GLU A 316 12.24 -7.53 -12.76
CA GLU A 316 11.90 -8.59 -13.71
C GLU A 316 12.79 -8.57 -14.97
N PHE A 317 13.26 -7.39 -15.38
CA PHE A 317 14.16 -7.20 -16.53
C PHE A 317 15.64 -7.12 -16.11
N HIS A 318 15.95 -7.38 -14.83
CA HIS A 318 17.30 -7.21 -14.33
C HIS A 318 18.35 -8.02 -15.10
N GLN A 319 18.07 -9.31 -15.34
CA GLN A 319 19.00 -10.18 -16.08
C GLN A 319 19.22 -9.68 -17.50
N PHE A 320 18.13 -9.32 -18.20
CA PHE A 320 18.18 -8.75 -19.55
C PHE A 320 19.05 -7.48 -19.60
N LEU A 321 18.85 -6.54 -18.66
CA LEU A 321 19.61 -5.28 -18.62
C LEU A 321 21.10 -5.46 -18.31
N LEU A 322 21.50 -6.57 -17.66
CA LEU A 322 22.90 -6.86 -17.36
C LEU A 322 23.65 -7.48 -18.53
N THR A 323 22.98 -8.36 -19.28
CA THR A 323 23.59 -9.13 -20.37
C THR A 323 23.46 -8.44 -21.73
N GLU A 324 22.75 -7.31 -21.79
CA GLU A 324 22.56 -6.53 -23.00
C GLU A 324 23.92 -6.11 -23.61
N GLY A 325 24.18 -6.53 -24.84
CA GLY A 325 25.44 -6.29 -25.56
C GLY A 325 26.58 -7.27 -25.22
N GLN A 326 26.38 -8.23 -24.31
CA GLN A 326 27.38 -9.26 -23.93
C GLN A 326 26.97 -10.69 -24.30
N CYS A 327 25.69 -10.91 -24.61
CA CYS A 327 25.15 -12.22 -25.01
C CYS A 327 24.72 -12.24 -26.49
N PRO A 328 24.60 -13.42 -27.12
CA PRO A 328 24.02 -13.56 -28.45
C PRO A 328 22.60 -12.97 -28.54
N GLU A 329 22.22 -12.49 -29.72
CA GLU A 329 20.92 -11.84 -29.95
C GLU A 329 19.74 -12.74 -29.57
N GLU A 330 19.83 -14.05 -29.85
CA GLU A 330 18.82 -15.04 -29.47
C GLU A 330 18.63 -15.16 -27.95
N GLU A 331 19.73 -15.14 -27.17
CA GLU A 331 19.67 -15.23 -25.71
C GLU A 331 19.09 -13.94 -25.10
N SER A 332 19.47 -12.79 -25.65
CA SER A 332 18.92 -11.49 -25.28
C SER A 332 17.40 -11.44 -25.48
N GLN A 333 16.93 -11.94 -26.62
CA GLN A 333 15.50 -12.01 -26.93
C GLN A 333 14.74 -12.95 -25.98
N GLN A 334 15.31 -14.12 -25.65
CA GLN A 334 14.71 -15.03 -24.67
C GLN A 334 14.60 -14.41 -23.27
N LEU A 335 15.62 -13.66 -22.83
CA LEU A 335 15.60 -12.95 -21.55
C LEU A 335 14.57 -11.82 -21.55
N LEU A 336 14.41 -11.12 -22.68
CA LEU A 336 13.39 -10.09 -22.85
C LEU A 336 11.98 -10.67 -22.73
N GLU A 337 11.68 -11.75 -23.46
CA GLU A 337 10.38 -12.43 -23.40
C GLU A 337 10.07 -12.94 -21.99
N LYS A 338 11.08 -13.52 -21.31
CA LYS A 338 10.97 -13.94 -19.92
C LYS A 338 10.68 -12.77 -18.97
N GLY A 339 11.31 -11.61 -19.19
CA GLY A 339 11.07 -10.39 -18.43
C GLY A 339 9.64 -9.88 -18.60
N ILE A 340 9.14 -9.87 -19.84
CA ILE A 340 7.76 -9.47 -20.16
C ILE A 340 6.74 -10.41 -19.48
N GLU A 341 6.94 -11.71 -19.57
CA GLU A 341 6.03 -12.69 -18.95
C GLU A 341 6.06 -12.57 -17.42
N ALA A 342 7.25 -12.40 -16.83
CA ALA A 342 7.38 -12.15 -15.40
C ALA A 342 6.64 -10.87 -14.97
N LEU A 343 6.76 -9.79 -15.75
CA LEU A 343 6.03 -8.53 -15.51
C LEU A 343 4.51 -8.74 -15.55
N LYS A 344 3.98 -9.47 -16.55
CA LYS A 344 2.56 -9.81 -16.62
C LYS A 344 2.11 -10.57 -15.38
N ILE A 345 2.82 -11.62 -15.00
CA ILE A 345 2.50 -12.46 -13.83
C ILE A 345 2.51 -11.63 -12.54
N VAL A 346 3.56 -10.84 -12.30
CA VAL A 346 3.71 -10.06 -11.07
C VAL A 346 2.66 -8.95 -10.98
N THR A 347 2.31 -8.33 -12.10
CA THR A 347 1.24 -7.32 -12.18
C THR A 347 -0.12 -7.93 -11.82
N LYS A 348 -0.46 -9.12 -12.35
CA LYS A 348 -1.68 -9.85 -11.97
C LYS A 348 -1.69 -10.21 -10.49
N ARG A 349 -0.58 -10.72 -9.94
CA ARG A 349 -0.44 -11.03 -8.50
C ARG A 349 -0.62 -9.78 -7.63
N TYR A 350 -0.10 -8.65 -8.07
CA TYR A 350 -0.26 -7.37 -7.37
C TYR A 350 -1.72 -6.92 -7.35
N ALA A 351 -2.42 -6.94 -8.49
CA ALA A 351 -3.85 -6.64 -8.58
C ALA A 351 -4.70 -7.51 -7.63
N ARG A 352 -4.46 -8.83 -7.63
CA ARG A 352 -5.14 -9.78 -6.72
C ARG A 352 -4.87 -9.45 -5.25
N ARG A 353 -3.62 -9.08 -4.91
CA ARG A 353 -3.23 -8.68 -3.55
C ARG A 353 -3.94 -7.39 -3.12
N GLN A 354 -4.03 -6.39 -4.00
CA GLN A 354 -4.74 -5.14 -3.72
C GLN A 354 -6.23 -5.39 -3.44
N ASN A 355 -6.90 -6.18 -4.30
CA ASN A 355 -8.31 -6.53 -4.10
C ASN A 355 -8.52 -7.31 -2.80
N LYS A 356 -7.67 -8.29 -2.49
CA LYS A 356 -7.72 -9.04 -1.23
C LYS A 356 -7.54 -8.10 -0.03
N TRP A 357 -6.62 -7.13 -0.12
CA TRP A 357 -6.37 -6.16 0.93
C TRP A 357 -7.60 -5.27 1.17
N VAL A 358 -8.19 -4.68 0.11
CA VAL A 358 -9.38 -3.81 0.24
C VAL A 358 -10.55 -4.59 0.84
N ARG A 359 -10.82 -5.80 0.35
CA ARG A 359 -11.89 -6.65 0.88
C ARG A 359 -11.67 -6.99 2.36
N ASN A 360 -10.46 -7.37 2.75
CA ASN A 360 -10.18 -7.79 4.12
C ASN A 360 -10.05 -6.63 5.10
N ARG A 361 -9.54 -5.48 4.67
CA ARG A 361 -9.30 -4.32 5.53
C ARG A 361 -10.50 -3.40 5.58
N PHE A 362 -11.04 -2.95 4.45
CA PHE A 362 -12.13 -1.98 4.41
C PHE A 362 -13.54 -2.61 4.51
N LEU A 363 -13.77 -3.78 3.92
CA LEU A 363 -15.13 -4.33 3.81
C LEU A 363 -15.48 -5.37 4.88
N ARG A 364 -14.56 -6.29 5.20
CA ARG A 364 -14.81 -7.40 6.14
C ARG A 364 -14.64 -7.05 7.62
N ARG A 365 -14.16 -5.84 7.93
CA ARG A 365 -14.01 -5.36 9.30
C ARG A 365 -14.96 -4.21 9.57
N PRO A 366 -16.29 -4.44 9.52
CA PRO A 366 -17.22 -3.42 9.92
C PRO A 366 -17.00 -3.14 11.41
N GLY A 367 -16.92 -1.88 11.77
CA GLY A 367 -16.84 -1.39 13.13
C GLY A 367 -17.45 0.02 13.19
N PRO A 368 -17.62 0.57 14.39
CA PRO A 368 -17.98 1.98 14.54
C PRO A 368 -16.96 2.84 13.80
N ASN A 369 -17.42 3.96 13.22
CA ASN A 369 -16.58 4.98 12.57
C ASN A 369 -15.76 4.49 11.35
N VAL A 370 -16.15 3.37 10.74
CA VAL A 370 -15.60 2.96 9.44
C VAL A 370 -16.29 3.76 8.32
N PRO A 371 -15.54 4.49 7.48
CA PRO A 371 -16.12 5.32 6.44
C PRO A 371 -16.83 4.46 5.36
N PRO A 372 -17.95 4.94 4.81
CA PRO A 372 -18.70 4.20 3.79
C PRO A 372 -17.85 4.01 2.53
N VAL A 373 -17.87 2.78 2.00
CA VAL A 373 -17.18 2.41 0.76
C VAL A 373 -18.21 2.13 -0.32
N TYR A 374 -18.16 2.91 -1.40
CA TYR A 374 -19.05 2.80 -2.55
C TYR A 374 -18.38 1.97 -3.66
N GLY A 375 -19.04 0.88 -4.06
CA GLY A 375 -18.56 0.01 -5.14
C GLY A 375 -18.90 0.58 -6.51
N LEU A 376 -17.91 0.62 -7.40
CA LEU A 376 -18.12 0.96 -8.81
C LEU A 376 -17.64 -0.21 -9.67
N ASP A 377 -18.57 -0.82 -10.41
CA ASP A 377 -18.26 -1.91 -11.33
C ASP A 377 -17.70 -1.37 -12.64
N VAL A 378 -16.43 -1.69 -12.90
CA VAL A 378 -15.69 -1.29 -14.10
C VAL A 378 -15.49 -2.45 -15.08
N SER A 379 -16.25 -3.55 -14.96
CA SER A 379 -16.12 -4.72 -15.84
C SER A 379 -16.46 -4.41 -17.30
N ASP A 380 -17.33 -3.45 -17.56
CA ASP A 380 -17.68 -3.01 -18.92
C ASP A 380 -17.32 -1.52 -19.12
N LEU A 381 -16.29 -1.25 -19.94
CA LEU A 381 -15.83 0.12 -20.21
C LEU A 381 -16.77 0.87 -21.15
N SER A 382 -17.61 0.20 -21.93
CA SER A 382 -18.58 0.87 -22.82
C SER A 382 -19.64 1.63 -22.02
N LYS A 383 -19.94 1.15 -20.81
CA LYS A 383 -20.89 1.74 -19.86
C LYS A 383 -20.19 2.55 -18.77
N TRP A 384 -18.96 3.00 -19.00
CA TRP A 384 -18.18 3.76 -18.01
C TRP A 384 -18.93 4.98 -17.50
N GLU A 385 -19.56 5.73 -18.41
CA GLU A 385 -20.27 6.96 -18.06
C GLU A 385 -21.43 6.68 -17.10
N GLU A 386 -22.31 5.74 -17.47
CA GLU A 386 -23.52 5.37 -16.74
C GLU A 386 -23.24 4.62 -15.42
N LYS A 387 -22.28 3.69 -15.42
CA LYS A 387 -22.03 2.80 -14.28
C LYS A 387 -20.97 3.31 -13.30
N VAL A 388 -20.09 4.21 -13.74
CA VAL A 388 -18.91 4.62 -12.96
C VAL A 388 -18.92 6.12 -12.71
N LEU A 389 -18.96 6.94 -13.77
CA LEU A 389 -18.77 8.38 -13.63
C LEU A 389 -19.99 9.07 -13.03
N GLU A 390 -21.18 8.90 -13.62
CA GLU A 390 -22.40 9.55 -13.13
C GLU A 390 -22.74 9.15 -11.68
N PRO A 391 -22.67 7.86 -11.29
CA PRO A 391 -22.86 7.47 -9.90
C PRO A 391 -21.82 8.09 -8.95
N ALA A 392 -20.54 8.13 -9.35
CA ALA A 392 -19.50 8.72 -8.53
C ALA A 392 -19.71 10.22 -8.34
N VAL A 393 -20.06 10.95 -9.40
CA VAL A 393 -20.40 12.38 -9.34
C VAL A 393 -21.58 12.61 -8.41
N GLY A 394 -22.69 11.89 -8.60
CA GLY A 394 -23.89 12.05 -7.78
C GLY A 394 -23.65 11.75 -6.30
N ILE A 395 -22.76 10.80 -5.98
CA ILE A 395 -22.34 10.52 -4.59
C ILE A 395 -21.57 11.72 -4.04
N VAL A 396 -20.53 12.21 -4.72
CA VAL A 396 -19.74 13.35 -4.21
C VAL A 396 -20.60 14.61 -4.08
N GLU A 397 -21.50 14.88 -5.03
CA GLU A 397 -22.44 16.01 -4.95
C GLU A 397 -23.36 15.90 -3.73
N SER A 398 -23.83 14.69 -3.40
CA SER A 398 -24.62 14.46 -2.19
C SER A 398 -23.82 14.82 -0.93
N PHE A 399 -22.55 14.41 -0.85
CA PHE A 399 -21.64 14.79 0.23
C PHE A 399 -21.41 16.31 0.31
N LEU A 400 -21.21 16.98 -0.83
CA LEU A 400 -21.04 18.44 -0.89
C LEU A 400 -22.26 19.21 -0.38
N GLN A 401 -23.44 18.62 -0.53
CA GLN A 401 -24.73 19.18 -0.10
C GLN A 401 -25.14 18.73 1.31
N GLY A 402 -24.34 17.89 1.99
CA GLY A 402 -24.66 17.34 3.30
C GLY A 402 -25.82 16.33 3.29
N ARG A 403 -26.15 15.75 2.13
CA ARG A 403 -27.21 14.75 1.96
C ARG A 403 -26.61 13.33 1.96
N THR A 404 -27.37 12.36 2.43
CA THR A 404 -27.02 10.95 2.27
C THR A 404 -27.16 10.55 0.80
N PRO A 405 -26.12 9.96 0.16
CA PRO A 405 -26.22 9.50 -1.22
C PRO A 405 -27.32 8.45 -1.40
N ALA A 406 -27.96 8.44 -2.57
CA ALA A 406 -28.97 7.43 -2.93
C ALA A 406 -28.36 6.02 -3.11
N ALA A 407 -27.07 5.95 -3.48
CA ALA A 407 -26.35 4.70 -3.60
C ALA A 407 -26.01 4.13 -2.21
N GLU A 408 -26.27 2.84 -2.00
CA GLU A 408 -25.88 2.19 -0.75
C GLU A 408 -24.37 1.83 -0.75
N PRO A 409 -23.68 2.04 0.38
CA PRO A 409 -22.32 1.51 0.57
C PRO A 409 -22.30 -0.02 0.49
N ILE A 410 -21.17 -0.60 0.06
CA ILE A 410 -20.99 -2.05 0.04
C ILE A 410 -21.03 -2.58 1.48
N LYS A 411 -21.99 -3.46 1.74
CA LYS A 411 -22.08 -4.25 2.98
C LYS A 411 -21.63 -5.67 2.66
N VAL A 412 -20.53 -6.12 3.26
CA VAL A 412 -20.14 -7.54 3.22
C VAL A 412 -20.68 -8.19 4.49
N PRO A 413 -21.57 -9.20 4.39
CA PRO A 413 -22.04 -9.95 5.55
C PRO A 413 -20.85 -10.51 6.33
N ARG A 414 -20.85 -10.34 7.66
CA ARG A 414 -19.92 -11.09 8.53
C ARG A 414 -20.33 -12.56 8.45
N ASP A 415 -19.38 -13.42 8.09
CA ASP A 415 -19.55 -14.85 8.26
C ASP A 415 -19.52 -15.14 9.77
N PRO A 416 -20.61 -15.67 10.38
CA PRO A 416 -20.65 -15.97 11.81
C PRO A 416 -19.59 -17.02 12.22
N LEU A 417 -19.08 -17.77 11.25
CA LEU A 417 -18.03 -18.78 11.41
C LEU A 417 -16.63 -18.25 11.05
N GLU A 418 -16.37 -16.93 11.12
CA GLU A 418 -15.00 -16.42 10.95
C GLU A 418 -14.09 -16.97 12.07
N GLU A 419 -13.52 -18.14 11.81
CA GLU A 419 -12.43 -18.78 12.55
C GLU A 419 -11.31 -17.76 12.80
N ASP A 420 -10.68 -17.80 13.98
CA ASP A 420 -9.70 -16.79 14.34
C ASP A 420 -8.48 -16.92 13.41
N LYS A 421 -8.32 -15.94 12.52
CA LYS A 421 -7.20 -15.87 11.56
C LYS A 421 -5.88 -15.45 12.22
N ARG A 422 -5.88 -15.19 13.53
CA ARG A 422 -4.72 -14.72 14.30
C ARG A 422 -4.32 -15.69 15.41
N SER A 423 -5.05 -16.79 15.60
CA SER A 423 -4.65 -17.82 16.56
C SER A 423 -3.29 -18.41 16.19
N CYS A 424 -2.42 -18.61 17.18
CA CYS A 424 -1.06 -19.08 16.96
C CYS A 424 -0.94 -20.54 17.40
N HIS A 425 -0.67 -21.43 16.45
CA HIS A 425 -0.58 -22.87 16.66
C HIS A 425 0.84 -23.38 16.36
N PRO A 426 1.66 -23.67 17.38
CA PRO A 426 2.96 -24.29 17.17
C PRO A 426 2.80 -25.78 16.84
N CYS A 427 3.43 -26.25 15.76
CA CYS A 427 3.57 -27.67 15.45
C CYS A 427 4.95 -28.16 15.86
N GLU A 428 5.06 -28.92 16.95
CA GLU A 428 6.31 -29.55 17.36
C GLU A 428 6.82 -30.53 16.30
N ALA A 429 5.92 -31.30 15.68
CA ALA A 429 6.30 -32.32 14.70
C ALA A 429 6.94 -31.74 13.43
N CYS A 430 6.55 -30.52 13.05
CA CYS A 430 7.08 -29.83 11.87
C CYS A 430 8.01 -28.67 12.24
N GLN A 431 8.25 -28.42 13.52
CA GLN A 431 9.01 -27.28 14.05
C GLN A 431 8.63 -25.94 13.38
N ARG A 432 7.33 -25.71 13.21
CA ARG A 432 6.80 -24.48 12.56
C ARG A 432 5.61 -23.93 13.32
N VAL A 433 5.46 -22.61 13.25
CA VAL A 433 4.31 -21.88 13.77
C VAL A 433 3.29 -21.70 12.64
N ILE A 434 2.01 -21.86 12.95
CA ILE A 434 0.92 -21.70 11.98
C ILE A 434 -0.08 -20.72 12.57
N ILE A 435 -0.37 -19.66 11.82
CA ILE A 435 -1.31 -18.63 12.24
C ILE A 435 -2.65 -18.87 11.56
N GLY A 436 -3.72 -18.96 12.36
CA GLY A 436 -5.10 -19.15 11.92
C GLY A 436 -5.61 -20.58 12.15
N ASP A 437 -6.83 -20.69 12.70
CA ASP A 437 -7.43 -22.01 12.98
C ASP A 437 -7.68 -22.82 11.71
N ARG A 438 -8.05 -22.15 10.62
CA ARG A 438 -8.28 -22.79 9.32
C ARG A 438 -6.99 -23.37 8.76
N GLU A 439 -5.94 -22.55 8.77
CA GLU A 439 -4.60 -22.92 8.32
C GLU A 439 -4.03 -24.05 9.18
N TRP A 440 -4.29 -24.03 10.49
CA TRP A 440 -3.95 -25.11 11.41
C TRP A 440 -4.66 -26.43 11.07
N LYS A 441 -5.99 -26.39 10.92
CA LYS A 441 -6.79 -27.57 10.50
C LYS A 441 -6.33 -28.12 9.15
N ALA A 442 -6.02 -27.24 8.19
CA ALA A 442 -5.51 -27.64 6.89
C ALA A 442 -4.10 -28.24 6.99
N HIS A 443 -3.25 -27.69 7.85
CA HIS A 443 -1.92 -28.20 8.11
C HIS A 443 -1.94 -29.61 8.71
N LEU A 444 -2.79 -29.86 9.71
CA LEU A 444 -2.93 -31.18 10.33
C LEU A 444 -3.32 -32.25 9.30
N LYS A 445 -4.07 -31.88 8.26
CA LYS A 445 -4.46 -32.78 7.15
C LYS A 445 -3.44 -32.84 6.01
N SER A 446 -2.34 -32.09 6.09
CA SER A 446 -1.38 -31.97 4.99
C SER A 446 -0.46 -33.19 4.87
N LYS A 447 -0.15 -33.58 3.62
CA LYS A 447 0.82 -34.66 3.33
C LYS A 447 2.18 -34.41 3.99
N SER A 448 2.60 -33.15 4.03
CA SER A 448 3.84 -32.72 4.70
C SER A 448 3.79 -33.02 6.20
N HIS A 449 2.71 -32.65 6.90
CA HIS A 449 2.58 -32.92 8.33
C HIS A 449 2.57 -34.42 8.64
N HIS A 450 1.80 -35.20 7.88
CA HIS A 450 1.77 -36.66 8.03
C HIS A 450 3.15 -37.30 7.78
N PHE A 451 3.92 -36.80 6.81
CA PHE A 451 5.28 -37.26 6.56
C PHE A 451 6.21 -37.00 7.75
N HIS A 452 6.17 -35.79 8.32
CA HIS A 452 6.96 -35.45 9.51
C HIS A 452 6.57 -36.27 10.74
N LEU A 453 5.27 -36.48 10.98
CA LEU A 453 4.79 -37.36 12.04
C LEU A 453 5.28 -38.81 11.86
N LYS A 454 5.26 -39.32 10.62
CA LYS A 454 5.77 -40.66 10.31
C LYS A 454 7.28 -40.76 10.58
N LYS A 455 8.05 -39.73 10.20
CA LYS A 455 9.50 -39.66 10.45
C LYS A 455 9.81 -39.63 11.95
N LEU A 456 9.07 -38.84 12.73
CA LEU A 456 9.22 -38.78 14.19
C LEU A 456 8.91 -40.13 14.86
N ARG A 457 7.83 -40.79 14.44
CA ARG A 457 7.47 -42.13 14.94
C ARG A 457 8.55 -43.17 14.65
N GLN A 458 9.16 -43.11 13.48
CA GLN A 458 10.26 -44.00 13.08
C GLN A 458 11.55 -43.73 13.88
N GLN A 459 11.83 -42.47 14.22
CA GLN A 459 12.98 -42.08 15.04
C GLN A 459 12.77 -42.46 16.51
N SER A 460 11.56 -42.32 17.06
CA SER A 460 11.23 -42.76 18.42
C SER A 460 11.26 -44.29 18.57
N SER A 461 10.89 -45.04 17.52
CA SER A 461 10.98 -46.51 17.53
C SER A 461 12.40 -47.07 17.38
N ALA A 462 13.39 -46.21 17.10
CA ALA A 462 14.78 -46.59 16.85
C ALA A 462 15.75 -46.30 18.03
N SER A 463 15.24 -45.86 19.18
CA SER A 463 16.04 -45.64 20.41
C SER A 463 15.89 -46.84 21.36
N PRO A 464 16.95 -47.36 22.01
CA PRO A 464 16.96 -48.73 22.55
C PRO A 464 16.27 -48.86 23.90
N LYS A 465 15.57 -49.99 24.10
CA LYS A 465 15.09 -50.48 25.39
C LYS A 465 16.27 -50.61 26.36
N THR A 466 16.36 -49.74 27.36
CA THR A 466 17.11 -50.03 28.59
C THR A 466 16.19 -50.68 29.60
N SER A 467 16.61 -51.89 29.99
CA SER A 467 16.11 -52.81 31.00
C SER A 467 15.58 -52.18 32.29
N LEU A 468 14.47 -52.73 32.80
CA LEU A 468 14.31 -53.08 34.21
C LEU A 468 13.32 -54.24 34.33
N ASP A 469 13.57 -55.04 35.36
CA ASP A 469 13.41 -56.48 35.46
C ASP A 469 12.19 -56.87 36.32
N ASN A 470 11.81 -58.14 36.20
CA ASN A 470 10.92 -58.93 37.06
C ASN A 470 9.41 -58.58 37.14
N GLY A 471 8.62 -59.39 36.45
CA GLY A 471 7.18 -59.56 36.67
C GLY A 471 6.79 -61.04 36.65
N THR A 472 6.49 -61.54 37.85
CA THR A 472 6.10 -62.89 38.22
C THR A 472 4.84 -63.39 37.48
N LYS A 473 4.79 -64.72 37.31
CA LYS A 473 3.78 -65.60 36.70
C LYS A 473 2.32 -65.42 37.21
N TRP A 474 1.40 -66.12 36.53
CA TRP A 474 -0.03 -66.49 36.82
C TRP A 474 -1.11 -65.59 36.19
N THR A 475 -2.23 -66.04 35.60
CA THR A 475 -2.70 -67.24 34.84
C THR A 475 -4.01 -66.82 34.14
N GLU A 476 -4.50 -67.65 33.22
CA GLU A 476 -5.71 -67.51 32.38
C GLU A 476 -7.05 -67.44 33.16
N GLU A 477 -8.08 -66.94 32.46
CA GLU A 477 -9.51 -67.38 32.39
C GLU A 477 -10.44 -66.16 32.19
N GLU A 478 -11.13 -66.06 31.03
CA GLU A 478 -12.57 -66.40 30.82
C GLU A 478 -13.51 -65.43 31.60
N GLU A 479 -14.66 -64.95 31.13
CA GLU A 479 -15.58 -65.28 30.06
C GLU A 479 -16.58 -64.11 29.94
N GLU A 480 -17.47 -64.23 28.96
CA GLU A 480 -18.58 -63.35 28.61
C GLU A 480 -19.58 -63.04 29.74
N ALA A 481 -20.28 -61.91 29.60
CA ALA A 481 -21.74 -61.84 29.38
C ALA A 481 -22.39 -60.60 30.03
N GLY A 482 -23.42 -60.09 29.34
CA GLY A 482 -24.64 -59.67 30.06
C GLY A 482 -24.93 -58.18 30.15
N ILE A 483 -25.48 -57.64 29.05
CA ILE A 483 -26.78 -56.93 28.97
C ILE A 483 -27.29 -56.27 30.28
N GLY A 484 -27.54 -54.96 30.22
CA GLY A 484 -28.50 -54.30 31.13
C GLY A 484 -28.34 -52.79 31.26
N THR A 485 -28.96 -52.03 30.35
CA THR A 485 -29.49 -50.66 30.58
C THR A 485 -30.39 -50.63 31.84
N PRO A 486 -30.69 -49.49 32.51
CA PRO A 486 -31.00 -48.20 31.85
C PRO A 486 -30.70 -46.88 32.61
N GLU A 487 -30.95 -45.80 31.86
CA GLU A 487 -31.55 -44.52 32.27
C GLU A 487 -30.81 -43.51 33.17
N LEU A 488 -30.59 -42.35 32.52
CA LEU A 488 -30.94 -40.98 32.95
C LEU A 488 -30.28 -40.42 34.22
N ALA A 489 -29.28 -39.57 33.99
CA ALA A 489 -29.36 -38.12 34.26
C ALA A 489 -28.33 -37.37 33.41
#